data_AF-A0A3D1EX77-F1
#
_entry.id   AF-A0A3D1EX77-F1
#
_cell.length_a   1.000
_cell.length_b   1.000
_cell.length_c   1.000
_cell.angle_alpha   90.00
_cell.angle_beta   90.00
_cell.angle_gamma   90.00
#
_symmetry.space_group_name_H-M   'P 1'
#
loop_
_entity.id
_entity.type
_entity.pdbx_description
1 polymer ?
#
loop_
_entity_poly.entity_id
_entity_poly.type
_entity_poly.pdbx_seq_one_letter_code
_entity_poly.pdbx_strand_id
1 'polypeptide(L)' 'MLWIVDADYSDTDHAHAIVHLLDSYASDPMGGHSTLSDFVKDNLVSELAKRNTVHVILAFDEETPVGMIVSIEGFSTF' A
#
# COMPACT_ATOMS: atom_id res chain seq x y z
N MET A 1 17.08 3.72 -10.42
CA MET A 1 16.95 5.15 -9.99
C MET A 1 15.79 5.21 -9.02
N LEU A 2 16.01 5.74 -7.81
CA LEU A 2 14.96 5.81 -6.79
C LEU A 2 14.08 7.04 -6.97
N TRP A 3 12.76 6.83 -6.95
CA TRP A 3 11.76 7.91 -6.98
C TRP A 3 10.55 7.57 -6.10
N ILE A 4 9.83 8.62 -5.69
CA ILE A 4 8.72 8.56 -4.75
C ILE A 4 7.54 9.28 -5.37
N VAL A 5 6.34 8.72 -5.19
CA VAL A 5 5.10 9.25 -5.75
C VAL A 5 3.94 9.05 -4.79
N ASP A 6 2.99 9.99 -4.77
CA ASP A 6 1.69 9.76 -4.17
C ASP A 6 0.92 8.73 -5.01
N ALA A 7 0.38 7.70 -4.36
CA ALA A 7 -0.33 6.65 -5.08
C ALA A 7 -1.62 7.20 -5.70
N ASP A 8 -1.70 7.08 -7.02
CA ASP A 8 -2.95 7.21 -7.76
C ASP A 8 -3.66 5.86 -7.79
N TYR A 9 -4.81 5.74 -7.11
CA TYR A 9 -5.58 4.50 -7.06
C TYR A 9 -6.24 4.12 -8.40
N SER A 10 -6.28 5.03 -9.38
CA SER A 10 -6.77 4.76 -10.73
C SER A 10 -5.68 4.26 -11.68
N ASP A 11 -4.41 4.40 -11.28
CA ASP A 11 -3.26 3.84 -11.99
C ASP A 11 -3.09 2.35 -11.60
N THR A 12 -3.07 1.48 -12.61
CA THR A 12 -2.98 0.03 -12.41
C THR A 12 -1.66 -0.41 -11.80
N ASP A 13 -0.56 0.27 -12.11
CA ASP A 13 0.78 -0.07 -11.63
C ASP A 13 0.90 0.34 -10.15
N HIS A 14 0.36 1.50 -9.78
CA HIS A 14 0.23 1.90 -8.37
C HIS A 14 -0.67 0.95 -7.58
N ALA A 15 -1.85 0.61 -8.11
CA ALA A 15 -2.77 -0.33 -7.47
C ALA A 15 -2.11 -1.69 -7.22
N HIS A 16 -1.39 -2.22 -8.21
CA HIS A 16 -0.65 -3.46 -8.08
C HIS A 16 0.51 -3.34 -7.06
N ALA A 17 1.27 -2.24 -7.10
CA ALA A 17 2.36 -1.98 -6.15
C ALA A 17 1.87 -1.98 -4.69
N ILE A 18 0.72 -1.36 -4.41
CA ILE A 18 0.11 -1.35 -3.07
C ILE A 18 -0.17 -2.78 -2.57
N VAL A 19 -0.85 -3.59 -3.39
CA VAL A 19 -1.21 -4.96 -3.01
C VAL A 19 0.05 -5.81 -2.85
N HIS A 20 0.99 -5.70 -3.79
CA HIS A 20 2.24 -6.46 -3.78
C HIS A 20 3.08 -6.17 -2.54
N LEU A 21 3.32 -4.90 -2.23
CA LEU A 21 4.16 -4.50 -1.10
C LEU A 21 3.53 -4.86 0.25
N LEU A 22 2.20 -4.70 0.41
CA LEU A 22 1.51 -5.12 1.63
C LEU A 22 1.44 -6.65 1.78
N ASP A 23 1.25 -7.39 0.70
CA ASP A 23 1.26 -8.87 0.72
C ASP A 23 2.65 -9.40 1.05
N SER A 24 3.69 -8.80 0.47
CA SER A 24 5.08 -9.10 0.80
C SER A 24 5.37 -8.82 2.28
N TYR A 25 4.90 -7.70 2.82
CA TYR A 25 5.05 -7.38 4.24
C TYR A 25 4.32 -8.40 5.13
N ALA A 26 3.03 -8.69 4.85
CA ALA A 26 2.25 -9.64 5.65
C ALA A 26 2.84 -11.06 5.67
N SER A 27 3.46 -11.47 4.54
CA SER A 27 4.12 -12.76 4.40
C SER A 27 5.47 -12.85 5.13
N ASP A 28 6.10 -11.71 5.41
CA ASP A 28 7.37 -11.64 6.13
C ASP A 28 7.21 -12.08 7.59
N PRO A 29 8.26 -12.64 8.23
CA PRO A 29 8.22 -12.95 9.66
C PRO A 29 7.75 -11.82 10.57
N MET A 30 8.03 -10.56 10.20
CA MET A 30 7.57 -9.39 10.95
C MET A 30 6.09 -9.03 10.70
N GLY A 31 5.48 -9.50 9.61
CA GLY A 31 4.10 -9.17 9.22
C GLY A 31 3.06 -10.25 9.48
N GLY A 32 3.45 -11.38 10.08
CA GLY A 32 2.52 -12.42 10.54
C GLY A 32 2.63 -13.75 9.81
N HIS A 33 3.62 -13.93 8.93
CA HIS A 33 3.88 -15.17 8.18
C HIS A 33 2.71 -15.66 7.32
N SER A 34 1.80 -14.76 6.91
CA SER A 34 0.64 -15.11 6.10
C SER A 34 0.39 -14.05 5.05
N THR A 35 0.23 -14.50 3.81
CA THR A 35 -0.26 -13.65 2.73
C THR A 35 -1.61 -13.04 3.11
N LEU A 36 -1.93 -11.90 2.52
CA LEU A 36 -3.27 -11.34 2.52
C LEU A 36 -4.24 -12.35 1.90
N SER A 37 -5.47 -12.36 2.40
CA SER A 37 -6.53 -13.17 1.79
C SER A 37 -6.90 -12.61 0.42
N ASP A 38 -7.45 -13.46 -0.46
CA ASP A 38 -7.92 -13.04 -1.78
C ASP A 38 -8.94 -11.89 -1.66
N PHE A 39 -9.84 -11.97 -0.66
CA PHE A 39 -10.78 -10.90 -0.37
C PHE A 39 -10.09 -9.55 -0.11
N VAL A 40 -9.00 -9.52 0.66
CA VAL A 40 -8.27 -8.27 0.91
C VAL A 40 -7.59 -7.80 -0.38
N LYS A 41 -6.91 -8.69 -1.10
CA LYS A 41 -6.21 -8.35 -2.36
C LYS A 41 -7.17 -7.72 -3.38
N ASP A 42 -8.37 -8.28 -3.51
CA ASP A 42 -9.39 -7.84 -4.47
C ASP A 42 -10.05 -6.50 -4.10
N ASN A 43 -10.12 -6.17 -2.80
CA ASN A 43 -10.89 -5.02 -2.32
C ASN A 43 -10.04 -3.86 -1.81
N LEU A 44 -8.77 -4.09 -1.44
CA LEU A 44 -7.92 -3.14 -0.73
C LEU A 44 -7.83 -1.78 -1.40
N VAL A 45 -7.46 -1.73 -2.69
CA VAL A 45 -7.27 -0.45 -3.41
C VAL A 45 -8.59 0.30 -3.53
N SER A 46 -9.69 -0.42 -3.82
CA SER A 46 -11.02 0.18 -3.91
C SER A 46 -11.49 0.76 -2.57
N GLU A 47 -11.11 0.14 -1.46
CA GLU A 47 -11.42 0.62 -0.12
C GLU A 47 -10.55 1.82 0.27
N LEU A 48 -9.25 1.81 -0.06
CA LEU A 48 -8.36 2.95 0.16
C LEU A 48 -8.85 4.18 -0.62
N ALA A 49 -9.27 4.00 -1.87
CA ALA A 49 -9.80 5.08 -2.71
C ALA A 49 -11.06 5.76 -2.14
N LYS A 50 -11.82 5.10 -1.26
CA LYS A 50 -13.01 5.68 -0.61
C LYS A 50 -12.66 6.60 0.57
N ARG A 51 -11.40 6.63 1.01
CA ARG A 51 -10.97 7.29 2.25
C ARG A 51 -10.09 8.50 1.93
N ASN A 52 -10.71 9.67 1.84
CA ASN A 52 -10.04 10.93 1.48
C ASN A 52 -8.93 11.39 2.46
N THR A 53 -8.87 10.82 3.66
CA THR A 53 -7.87 11.14 4.70
C THR A 53 -6.74 10.11 4.78
N VAL A 54 -6.72 9.12 3.89
CA VAL A 54 -5.66 8.12 3.81
C VAL A 54 -4.76 8.45 2.63
N HIS A 55 -3.48 8.66 2.92
CA HIS A 55 -2.46 8.92 1.92
C HIS A 55 -1.55 7.71 1.80
N VAL A 56 -1.42 7.18 0.59
CA VAL A 56 -0.47 6.12 0.28
C VAL A 56 0.66 6.71 -0.55
N ILE A 57 1.90 6.51 -0.11
CA ILE A 57 3.10 6.93 -0.81
C ILE A 57 3.85 5.68 -1.24
N LEU A 58 4.27 5.63 -2.50
CA LEU A 58 5.02 4.53 -3.09
C LEU A 58 6.45 4.97 -3.39
N ALA A 59 7.40 4.07 -3.16
CA ALA A 59 8.79 4.21 -3.58
C ALA A 59 9.12 3.14 -4.61
N PHE A 60 9.76 3.57 -5.70
CA PHE A 60 10.18 2.71 -6.80
C PHE A 60 11.69 2.81 -7.00
N ASP A 61 12.33 1.70 -7.35
CA ASP A 61 13.64 1.69 -8.00
C ASP A 61 13.44 1.29 -9.46
N GLU A 62 13.59 2.26 -10.37
CA GLU A 62 13.14 2.14 -11.76
C GLU A 62 11.64 1.86 -11.84
N GLU A 63 11.22 0.70 -12.36
CA GLU A 63 9.81 0.29 -12.43
C GLU A 63 9.42 -0.67 -11.29
N THR A 64 10.38 -1.05 -10.43
CA THR A 64 10.14 -2.02 -9.36
C THR A 64 9.67 -1.30 -8.09
N PRO A 65 8.49 -1.62 -7.53
CA PRO A 65 8.08 -1.10 -6.24
C PRO A 65 8.93 -1.68 -5.13
N VAL A 66 9.53 -0.83 -4.30
CA VAL A 66 10.49 -1.23 -3.25
C VAL A 66 10.07 -0.79 -1.84
N GLY A 67 9.03 0.03 -1.70
CA GLY A 67 8.52 0.44 -0.40
C GLY A 67 7.23 1.24 -0.48
N MET A 68 6.50 1.29 0.64
CA MET A 68 5.30 2.12 0.76
C MET A 68 5.07 2.62 2.17
N ILE A 69 4.29 3.68 2.28
CA ILE A 69 3.73 4.19 3.54
C ILE A 69 2.22 4.30 3.35
N VAL A 70 1.45 3.84 4.34
CA VAL A 70 0.03 4.18 4.50
C VAL A 70 -0.08 5.15 5.67
N SER A 71 -0.40 6.41 5.38
CA SER A 71 -0.60 7.45 6.39
C SER A 71 -2.08 7.66 6.63
N ILE A 72 -2.50 7.56 7.90
CA ILE A 72 -3.87 7.77 8.33
C ILE A 72 -3.82 8.83 9.42
N GLU A 73 -4.58 9.92 9.27
CA GLU A 73 -4.67 10.94 10.30
C GLU A 73 -5.30 10.35 11.57
N GLY A 74 -4.57 10.44 12.68
CA GLY A 74 -5.05 10.12 14.02
C GLY A 74 -5.01 11.36 14.90
N PHE A 75 -6.09 11.62 15.63
CA PHE A 75 -6.16 12.70 16.63
C PHE A 75 -6.46 12.09 18.00
N SER A 76 -5.62 12.37 19.00
CA SER A 76 -5.76 11.86 20.37
C SER A 76 -5.55 12.98 21.38
N THR A 77 -6.31 12.96 22.47
CA THR A 77 -6.09 13.80 23.65
C THR A 77 -5.29 13.09 24.75
N PHE A 78 -4.88 11.84 24.49
CA PHE A 78 -4.10 10.96 25.36
C PHE A 78 -2.80 10.53 24.68
#